data_AF-A0A936ZSI9-F1
#
_entry.id   AF-A0A936ZSI9-F1
#
_cell.length_a   1.000
_cell.length_b   1.000
_cell.length_c   1.000
_cell.angle_alpha   90.00
_cell.angle_beta   90.00
_cell.angle_gamma   90.00
#
_symmetry.space_group_name_H-M   'P 1'
#
loop_
_entity.id
_entity.type
_entity.pdbx_description
1 polymer ?
#
loop_
_entity_poly.entity_id
_entity_poly.type
_entity_poly.pdbx_seq_one_letter_code
_entity_poly.pdbx_strand_id
1 'polypeptide(L)'
;MKIKFCLIIIFFQSLLTFSQSVDSPSEEKTIVYFTRASTLGALINFTYFDGEKPIGRFNGYKYMKYECSPGEHLFWARSENKSFVEANLEAGKIYLIDVIPQIGGIKAAVKLIPVDINKYRKKYKYRLKRIQKLISKREPISFDENELEELKEKMTDVVTRGLKKHSQMEKRNLEVLVLSPELTVTKEDLIFVKKKRK
;
A
#
# COMPACT_ATOMS: atom_id res chain seq x y z
N MET A 1 -0.45 39.94 -56.99
CA MET A 1 -0.11 38.51 -57.17
C MET A 1 1.37 38.34 -56.86
N LYS A 2 1.90 37.57 -55.90
CA LYS A 2 1.38 36.61 -54.92
C LYS A 2 2.32 36.74 -53.69
N ILE A 3 1.73 36.82 -52.49
CA ILE A 3 2.43 36.86 -51.20
C ILE A 3 3.08 35.48 -50.98
N LYS A 4 4.40 35.41 -50.80
CA LYS A 4 5.08 34.19 -50.35
C LYS A 4 5.24 34.26 -48.84
N PHE A 5 4.36 33.57 -48.14
CA PHE A 5 4.40 33.39 -46.69
C PHE A 5 5.40 32.25 -46.39
N CYS A 6 6.57 32.60 -45.83
CA CYS A 6 7.48 31.60 -45.25
C CYS A 6 6.91 31.17 -43.89
N LEU A 7 6.30 29.99 -43.84
CA LEU A 7 5.89 29.33 -42.59
C LEU A 7 7.14 28.87 -41.83
N ILE A 8 7.47 29.59 -40.76
CA ILE A 8 8.40 29.14 -39.73
C ILE A 8 7.65 28.08 -38.90
N ILE A 9 8.03 26.81 -39.06
CA ILE A 9 7.55 25.72 -38.21
C ILE A 9 8.28 25.84 -36.87
N ILE A 10 7.61 26.45 -35.89
CA ILE A 10 8.02 26.40 -34.48
C ILE A 10 7.65 25.01 -33.96
N PHE A 11 8.64 24.14 -33.88
CA PHE A 11 8.53 22.83 -33.25
C PHE A 11 8.46 23.04 -31.74
N PHE A 12 7.26 23.27 -31.21
CA PHE A 12 7.00 23.35 -29.78
C PHE A 12 7.09 21.93 -29.20
N GLN A 13 8.33 21.49 -28.95
CA GLN A 13 8.60 20.27 -28.20
C GLN A 13 8.07 20.49 -26.78
N SER A 14 6.91 19.91 -26.50
CA SER A 14 6.39 19.77 -25.15
C SER A 14 7.38 18.93 -24.35
N LEU A 15 8.23 19.61 -23.58
CA LEU A 15 8.94 18.99 -22.47
C LEU A 15 7.86 18.48 -21.51
N LEU A 16 7.60 17.17 -21.56
CA LEU A 16 6.90 16.47 -20.48
C LEU A 16 7.84 16.50 -19.27
N THR A 17 7.75 17.57 -18.49
CA THR A 17 8.33 17.65 -17.16
C THR A 17 7.63 16.62 -16.29
N PHE A 18 8.26 15.46 -16.12
CA PHE A 18 7.89 14.50 -15.08
C PHE A 18 8.19 15.15 -13.73
N SER A 19 7.22 15.88 -13.20
CA SER A 19 7.26 16.37 -11.83
C SER A 19 7.04 15.18 -10.92
N GLN A 20 8.08 14.70 -10.24
CA GLN A 20 7.92 13.84 -9.07
C GLN A 20 7.38 14.68 -7.91
N SER A 21 6.11 15.04 -8.03
CA SER A 21 5.33 15.51 -6.90
C SER A 21 4.84 14.28 -6.15
N VAL A 22 4.59 14.39 -4.85
CA VAL A 22 3.97 13.31 -4.07
C VAL A 22 2.56 13.13 -4.63
N ASP A 23 2.36 12.35 -5.69
CA ASP A 23 1.14 12.42 -6.50
C ASP A 23 -0.07 11.92 -5.73
N SER A 24 -1.13 12.74 -5.73
CA SER A 24 -2.48 12.30 -5.37
C SER A 24 -2.91 11.22 -6.37
N PRO A 25 -3.74 10.25 -5.98
CA PRO A 25 -4.34 9.36 -6.97
C PRO A 25 -5.04 10.21 -8.05
N SER A 26 -5.03 9.76 -9.30
CA SER A 26 -5.97 10.31 -10.28
C SER A 26 -7.40 10.19 -9.71
N GLU A 27 -8.31 11.06 -10.13
CA GLU A 27 -9.69 11.06 -9.62
C GLU A 27 -10.42 9.72 -9.81
N GLU A 28 -9.90 8.85 -10.66
CA GLU A 28 -10.42 7.51 -10.98
C GLU A 28 -9.77 6.37 -10.17
N LYS A 29 -8.76 6.66 -9.35
CA LYS A 29 -7.99 5.65 -8.63
C LYS A 29 -7.88 5.96 -7.15
N THR A 30 -7.42 4.98 -6.40
CA THR A 30 -7.19 5.10 -4.96
C THR A 30 -5.82 4.50 -4.62
N ILE A 31 -5.21 4.97 -3.52
CA ILE A 31 -3.88 4.51 -3.11
C ILE A 31 -3.94 3.89 -1.72
N VAL A 32 -3.37 2.70 -1.58
CA VAL A 32 -3.20 2.01 -0.29
C VAL A 32 -1.70 1.87 0.02
N TYR A 33 -1.28 2.44 1.14
CA TYR A 33 0.09 2.29 1.65
C TYR A 33 0.18 1.05 2.55
N PHE A 34 1.00 0.08 2.16
CA PHE A 34 1.36 -1.06 3.01
C PHE A 34 2.69 -0.78 3.70
N THR A 35 2.65 -0.44 4.98
CA THR A 35 3.82 0.08 5.71
C THR A 35 4.37 -0.92 6.71
N ARG A 36 5.56 -1.47 6.44
CA ARG A 36 6.29 -2.28 7.41
C ARG A 36 7.27 -1.42 8.18
N ALA A 37 6.75 -0.63 9.10
CA ALA A 37 7.54 0.30 9.92
C ALA A 37 8.23 -0.37 11.12
N SER A 38 8.18 -1.69 11.25
CA SER A 38 8.91 -2.46 12.25
C SER A 38 10.15 -3.13 11.65
N THR A 39 11.27 -3.09 12.39
CA THR A 39 12.49 -3.82 12.08
C THR A 39 12.46 -5.27 12.57
N LEU A 40 11.42 -5.66 13.32
CA LEU A 40 11.26 -7.02 13.81
C LEU A 40 11.14 -8.00 12.64
N GLY A 41 11.87 -9.11 12.70
CA GLY A 41 11.83 -10.15 11.68
C GLY A 41 12.26 -9.69 10.30
N ALA A 42 13.18 -8.72 10.21
CA ALA A 42 13.51 -8.02 8.97
C ALA A 42 13.86 -8.91 7.77
N LEU A 43 14.32 -10.15 7.99
CA LEU A 43 14.64 -11.11 6.94
C LEU A 43 13.42 -11.90 6.43
N ILE A 44 12.32 -11.92 7.17
CA ILE A 44 11.11 -12.68 6.82
C ILE A 44 10.36 -11.95 5.71
N ASN A 45 10.15 -12.64 4.59
CA ASN A 45 9.34 -12.15 3.49
C ASN A 45 7.85 -12.26 3.81
N PHE A 46 7.11 -11.21 3.46
CA PHE A 46 5.67 -11.24 3.35
C PHE A 46 5.28 -11.11 1.88
N THR A 47 4.31 -11.90 1.45
CA THR A 47 3.66 -11.72 0.16
C THR A 47 2.31 -11.05 0.40
N TYR A 48 2.01 -10.04 -0.40
CA TYR A 48 0.82 -9.20 -0.30
C TYR A 48 -0.08 -9.48 -1.49
N PHE A 49 -1.39 -9.43 -1.26
CA PHE A 49 -2.40 -9.79 -2.23
C PHE A 49 -3.57 -8.82 -2.17
N ASP A 50 -4.23 -8.66 -3.31
CA ASP A 50 -5.56 -8.07 -3.48
C ASP A 50 -6.46 -9.11 -4.17
N GLY A 51 -7.34 -9.73 -3.39
CA GLY A 51 -8.10 -10.90 -3.82
C GLY A 51 -7.18 -12.03 -4.27
N GLU A 52 -7.26 -12.39 -5.56
CA GLU A 52 -6.42 -13.41 -6.19
C GLU A 52 -5.07 -12.88 -6.66
N LYS A 53 -4.92 -11.56 -6.79
CA LYS A 53 -3.75 -10.93 -7.39
C LYS A 53 -2.64 -10.75 -6.36
N PRO A 54 -1.46 -11.35 -6.52
CA PRO A 54 -0.29 -10.91 -5.76
C PRO A 54 0.10 -9.51 -6.21
N ILE A 55 0.31 -8.62 -5.26
CA ILE A 55 0.63 -7.20 -5.52
C ILE A 55 2.05 -6.84 -5.09
N GLY A 56 2.76 -7.78 -4.44
CA GLY A 56 4.16 -7.59 -4.10
C GLY A 56 4.68 -8.60 -3.08
N ARG A 57 6.00 -8.68 -2.98
CA ARG A 57 6.69 -9.49 -1.97
C ARG A 57 7.92 -8.77 -1.45
N PHE A 58 7.95 -8.49 -0.14
CA PHE A 58 9.12 -7.85 0.44
C PHE A 58 9.31 -8.16 1.93
N ASN A 59 10.52 -7.86 2.40
CA ASN A 59 10.91 -7.94 3.79
C ASN A 59 11.46 -6.59 4.31
N GLY A 60 11.78 -6.55 5.60
CA GLY A 60 12.48 -5.42 6.20
C GLY A 60 11.69 -4.13 6.35
N TYR A 61 12.41 -3.06 6.68
CA TYR A 61 11.86 -1.72 6.91
C TYR A 61 11.59 -1.01 5.57
N LYS A 62 10.47 -1.37 4.93
CA LYS A 62 10.05 -0.93 3.60
C LYS A 62 8.54 -0.69 3.57
N TYR A 63 8.07 0.01 2.55
CA TYR A 63 6.64 0.16 2.27
C TYR A 63 6.38 0.09 0.77
N MET A 64 5.15 -0.22 0.41
CA MET A 64 4.65 -0.25 -0.96
C MET A 64 3.50 0.76 -1.08
N LYS A 65 3.47 1.52 -2.17
CA LYS A 65 2.36 2.38 -2.59
C LYS A 65 1.58 1.61 -3.65
N TYR A 66 0.42 1.06 -3.29
CA TYR A 66 -0.40 0.28 -4.21
C TYR A 66 -1.54 1.13 -4.76
N GLU A 67 -1.56 1.33 -6.07
CA GLU A 67 -2.61 2.06 -6.77
C GLU A 67 -3.61 1.06 -7.36
N CYS A 68 -4.90 1.24 -7.04
CA CYS A 68 -5.97 0.33 -7.43
C CYS A 68 -7.25 1.10 -7.78
N SER A 69 -8.22 0.39 -8.34
CA SER A 69 -9.57 0.91 -8.53
C SER A 69 -10.23 1.23 -7.18
N PRO A 70 -11.18 2.18 -7.13
CA PRO A 70 -12.10 2.31 -6.00
C PRO A 70 -13.04 1.09 -5.91
N GLY A 71 -13.66 0.89 -4.75
CA GLY A 71 -14.64 -0.18 -4.50
C GLY A 71 -14.16 -1.23 -3.50
N GLU A 72 -14.68 -2.44 -3.64
CA GLU A 72 -14.42 -3.56 -2.74
C GLU A 72 -13.10 -4.26 -3.06
N HIS A 73 -12.28 -4.48 -2.03
CA HIS A 73 -11.02 -5.19 -2.12
C HIS A 73 -10.86 -6.16 -0.95
N LEU A 74 -10.12 -7.25 -1.17
CA LEU A 74 -9.67 -8.13 -0.11
C LEU A 74 -8.16 -8.07 -0.03
N PHE A 75 -7.65 -7.22 0.86
CA PHE A 75 -6.22 -7.15 1.10
C PHE A 75 -5.80 -8.22 2.09
N TRP A 76 -4.80 -9.00 1.72
CA TRP A 76 -4.23 -9.97 2.65
C TRP A 76 -2.74 -10.14 2.46
N ALA A 77 -2.10 -10.57 3.56
CA ALA A 77 -0.68 -10.86 3.56
C ALA A 77 -0.42 -12.25 4.10
N ARG A 78 0.58 -12.90 3.54
CA ARG A 78 1.01 -14.24 3.89
C ARG A 78 2.42 -14.21 4.47
N SER A 79 2.56 -14.83 5.63
CA SER A 79 3.82 -15.35 6.16
C SER A 79 3.60 -16.84 6.46
N GLU A 80 3.81 -17.31 7.68
CA GLU A 80 3.33 -18.63 8.10
C GLU A 80 1.81 -18.63 8.37
N ASN A 81 1.25 -17.47 8.73
CA ASN A 81 -0.19 -17.23 8.80
C ASN A 81 -0.68 -16.45 7.56
N LYS A 82 -2.00 -16.22 7.53
CA LYS A 82 -2.65 -15.27 6.64
C LYS A 82 -3.38 -14.24 7.48
N SER A 83 -3.24 -12.96 7.14
CA SER A 83 -3.97 -11.85 7.77
C SER A 83 -4.77 -11.15 6.69
N PHE A 84 -6.06 -10.96 6.93
CA PHE A 84 -7.02 -10.40 5.98
C PHE A 84 -7.52 -9.04 6.45
N VAL A 85 -7.83 -8.18 5.49
CA VAL A 85 -8.49 -6.89 5.62
C VAL A 85 -9.47 -6.77 4.45
N GLU A 86 -10.76 -6.70 4.76
CA GLU A 86 -11.76 -6.30 3.78
C GLU A 86 -11.71 -4.77 3.64
N ALA A 87 -11.82 -4.26 2.43
CA ALA A 87 -11.71 -2.84 2.18
C ALA A 87 -12.81 -2.34 1.25
N ASN A 88 -13.30 -1.14 1.52
CA ASN A 88 -14.16 -0.38 0.62
C ASN A 88 -13.52 1.00 0.43
N LEU A 89 -13.01 1.25 -0.77
CA LEU A 89 -12.14 2.37 -1.07
C LEU A 89 -12.85 3.41 -1.94
N GLU A 90 -12.70 4.68 -1.60
CA GLU A 90 -13.18 5.79 -2.43
C GLU A 90 -12.11 6.29 -3.40
N ALA A 91 -12.58 6.83 -4.52
CA ALA A 91 -11.73 7.43 -5.53
C ALA A 91 -11.06 8.71 -5.02
N GLY A 92 -9.83 8.96 -5.46
CA GLY A 92 -9.00 10.09 -5.04
C GLY A 92 -8.55 10.04 -3.57
N LYS A 93 -8.86 8.97 -2.81
CA LYS A 93 -8.47 8.82 -1.41
C LYS A 93 -7.16 8.05 -1.24
N ILE A 94 -6.58 8.21 -0.05
CA ILE A 94 -5.38 7.51 0.36
C ILE A 94 -5.69 6.76 1.64
N TYR A 95 -5.28 5.50 1.71
CA TYR A 95 -5.46 4.65 2.86
C TYR A 95 -4.13 4.08 3.32
N LEU A 96 -4.10 3.61 4.56
CA LEU A 96 -2.89 3.13 5.20
C LEU A 96 -3.16 1.84 5.96
N ILE A 97 -2.36 0.81 5.66
CA ILE A 97 -2.30 -0.45 6.38
C ILE A 97 -0.91 -0.54 7.04
N ASP A 98 -0.90 -0.64 8.37
CA ASP A 98 0.32 -0.92 9.13
C ASP A 98 0.54 -2.43 9.19
N VAL A 99 1.66 -2.87 8.61
CA VAL A 99 2.03 -4.28 8.48
C VAL A 99 2.97 -4.64 9.64
N ILE A 100 2.44 -5.40 10.59
CA ILE A 100 3.17 -5.78 11.80
C ILE A 100 3.71 -7.21 11.66
N PRO A 101 5.03 -7.39 11.71
CA PRO A 101 5.64 -8.69 11.98
C PRO A 101 5.32 -9.11 13.42
N GLN A 102 4.78 -10.30 13.60
CA GLN A 102 4.55 -10.93 14.89
C GLN A 102 5.48 -12.14 14.99
N ILE A 103 6.51 -12.06 15.82
CA ILE A 103 7.35 -13.21 16.13
C ILE A 103 6.83 -13.82 17.42
N GLY A 104 6.35 -15.06 17.35
CA GLY A 104 6.13 -15.90 18.52
C GLY A 104 7.25 -16.91 18.68
N GLY A 105 7.29 -17.64 19.81
CA GLY A 105 8.32 -18.65 20.07
C GLY A 105 8.40 -19.80 19.04
N ILE A 106 7.36 -19.99 18.22
CA ILE A 106 7.27 -21.07 17.22
C ILE A 106 7.01 -20.55 15.80
N LYS A 107 6.44 -19.34 15.63
CA LYS A 107 5.93 -18.88 14.34
C LYS A 107 6.28 -17.44 14.00
N ALA A 108 6.66 -17.22 12.75
CA ALA A 108 6.74 -15.91 12.13
C ALA A 108 5.41 -15.56 11.44
N ALA A 109 4.67 -14.64 12.04
CA ALA A 109 3.36 -14.21 11.56
C ALA A 109 3.37 -12.75 11.10
N VAL A 110 2.34 -12.39 10.34
CA VAL A 110 2.04 -11.04 9.90
C VAL A 110 0.64 -10.64 10.36
N LYS A 111 0.47 -9.39 10.78
CA LYS A 111 -0.83 -8.78 11.04
C LYS A 111 -0.96 -7.50 10.22
N LEU A 112 -2.00 -7.43 9.41
CA LEU A 112 -2.44 -6.21 8.73
C LEU A 112 -3.37 -5.45 9.66
N ILE A 113 -3.16 -4.14 9.81
CA ILE A 113 -4.02 -3.27 10.60
C ILE A 113 -4.36 -2.02 9.79
N PRO A 114 -5.65 -1.83 9.42
CA PRO A 114 -6.15 -0.55 8.93
C PRO A 114 -5.84 0.58 9.91
N VAL A 115 -5.26 1.67 9.41
CA VAL A 115 -4.82 2.78 10.26
C VAL A 115 -5.91 3.83 10.36
N ASP A 116 -6.56 3.88 11.51
CA ASP A 116 -7.26 5.08 11.97
C ASP A 116 -6.24 6.10 12.46
N ILE A 117 -6.07 7.20 11.70
CA ILE A 117 -5.07 8.23 11.99
C ILE A 117 -5.29 8.91 13.35
N ASN A 118 -6.55 9.11 13.76
CA ASN A 118 -6.88 9.76 15.03
C ASN A 118 -6.56 8.85 16.21
N LYS A 119 -6.90 7.56 16.09
CA LYS A 119 -6.50 6.54 17.07
C LYS A 119 -4.99 6.38 17.13
N TYR A 120 -4.30 6.42 15.99
CA TYR A 120 -2.85 6.31 15.93
C TYR A 120 -2.16 7.52 16.57
N ARG A 121 -2.65 8.75 16.35
CA ARG A 121 -2.15 9.95 17.04
C ARG A 121 -2.27 9.86 18.55
N LYS A 122 -3.42 9.38 19.04
CA LYS A 122 -3.73 9.32 20.48
C LYS A 122 -3.05 8.14 21.18
N LYS A 123 -3.24 6.92 20.66
CA LYS A 123 -2.86 5.66 21.32
C LYS A 123 -1.59 5.03 20.77
N TYR A 124 -1.34 5.14 19.46
CA TYR A 124 -0.22 4.45 18.78
C TYR A 124 0.83 5.42 18.23
N LYS A 125 1.08 6.54 18.93
CA LYS A 125 1.91 7.66 18.45
C LYS A 125 3.31 7.24 17.97
N TYR A 126 3.92 6.26 18.61
CA TYR A 126 5.24 5.77 18.23
C TYR A 126 5.21 4.95 16.93
N ARG A 127 4.13 4.18 16.69
CA ARG A 127 3.95 3.47 15.42
C ARG A 127 3.73 4.45 14.29
N LEU A 128 2.83 5.42 14.48
CA LEU A 128 2.61 6.49 13.50
C LEU A 128 3.91 7.23 13.16
N LYS A 129 4.69 7.62 14.19
CA LYS A 129 5.99 8.28 13.99
C LYS A 129 6.97 7.42 13.17
N ARG A 130 6.97 6.09 13.35
CA ARG A 130 7.82 5.19 12.55
C ARG A 130 7.33 5.09 11.11
N ILE A 131 6.02 4.98 10.89
CA ILE A 131 5.41 4.99 9.55
C ILE A 131 5.79 6.30 8.82
N GLN A 132 5.56 7.45 9.45
CA GLN A 132 5.89 8.75 8.87
C GLN A 132 7.39 8.86 8.55
N LYS A 133 8.26 8.42 9.47
CA LYS A 133 9.71 8.39 9.22
C LYS A 133 10.10 7.44 8.08
N LEU A 134 9.40 6.31 7.92
CA LEU A 134 9.64 5.37 6.84
C LEU A 134 9.30 6.03 5.50
N ILE A 135 8.08 6.57 5.38
CA ILE A 135 7.59 7.20 4.14
C ILE A 135 8.43 8.42 3.78
N SER A 136 8.76 9.31 4.73
CA SER A 136 9.53 10.52 4.44
C SER A 136 11.01 10.29 4.13
N LYS A 137 11.55 9.08 4.32
CA LYS A 137 12.99 8.81 4.15
C LYS A 137 13.32 7.77 3.10
N ARG A 138 12.32 7.09 2.55
CA ARG A 138 12.52 6.00 1.61
C ARG A 138 11.53 6.13 0.48
N GLU A 139 11.96 5.72 -0.70
CA GLU A 139 11.05 5.48 -1.82
C GLU A 139 10.22 4.21 -1.58
N PRO A 140 8.99 4.15 -2.12
CA PRO A 140 8.20 2.93 -2.10
C PRO A 140 8.93 1.84 -2.88
N ILE A 141 8.78 0.59 -2.44
CA ILE A 141 9.14 -0.55 -3.29
C ILE A 141 8.10 -0.66 -4.42
N SER A 142 8.59 -0.85 -5.64
CA SER A 142 7.80 -1.20 -6.81
C SER A 142 8.12 -2.63 -7.25
N PHE A 143 7.23 -3.21 -8.03
CA PHE A 143 7.40 -4.51 -8.67
C PHE A 143 7.05 -4.34 -10.13
N ASP A 144 7.87 -4.89 -11.02
CA ASP A 144 7.56 -4.88 -12.45
C ASP A 144 6.57 -6.00 -12.82
N GLU A 145 6.07 -5.95 -14.05
CA GLU A 145 5.04 -6.90 -14.52
C GLU A 145 5.55 -8.34 -14.56
N ASN A 146 6.83 -8.55 -14.89
CA ASN A 146 7.43 -9.88 -14.93
C ASN A 146 7.58 -10.46 -13.52
N GLU A 147 8.04 -9.65 -12.56
CA GLU A 147 8.12 -10.04 -11.15
C GLU A 147 6.75 -10.42 -10.58
N LEU A 148 5.70 -9.68 -10.95
CA LEU A 148 4.33 -9.96 -10.51
C LEU A 148 3.75 -11.21 -11.16
N GLU A 149 4.00 -11.45 -12.44
CA GLU A 149 3.52 -12.67 -13.11
C GLU A 149 4.25 -13.92 -12.58
N GLU A 150 5.57 -13.86 -12.40
CA GLU A 150 6.34 -14.94 -11.75
C GLU A 150 5.81 -15.21 -10.32
N LEU A 151 5.51 -14.14 -9.57
CA LEU A 151 4.94 -14.26 -8.23
C LEU A 151 3.54 -14.89 -8.26
N LYS A 152 2.72 -14.57 -9.26
CA LYS A 152 1.38 -15.14 -9.47
C LYS A 152 1.43 -16.62 -9.76
N GLU A 153 2.28 -17.06 -10.69
CA GLU A 153 2.50 -18.48 -10.97
C GLU A 153 2.87 -19.24 -9.69
N LYS A 154 3.87 -18.73 -8.95
CA LYS A 154 4.37 -19.33 -7.70
C LYS A 154 3.35 -19.33 -6.55
N MET A 155 2.37 -18.43 -6.56
CA MET A 155 1.44 -18.24 -5.44
C MET A 155 0.04 -18.81 -5.68
N THR A 156 -0.24 -19.42 -6.83
CA THR A 156 -1.54 -20.03 -7.18
C THR A 156 -2.15 -20.85 -6.03
N ASP A 157 -1.42 -21.85 -5.50
CA ASP A 157 -1.88 -22.68 -4.37
C ASP A 157 -2.06 -21.92 -3.06
N VAL A 158 -1.27 -20.85 -2.87
CA VAL A 158 -1.33 -20.01 -1.67
C VAL A 158 -2.59 -19.14 -1.73
N VAL A 159 -2.93 -18.62 -2.89
CA VAL A 159 -4.15 -17.85 -3.18
C VAL A 159 -5.38 -18.71 -2.94
N THR A 160 -5.46 -19.89 -3.57
CA THR A 160 -6.59 -20.82 -3.39
C THR A 160 -6.83 -21.16 -1.92
N ARG A 161 -5.75 -21.47 -1.17
CA ARG A 161 -5.85 -21.73 0.28
C ARG A 161 -6.16 -20.48 1.10
N GLY A 162 -5.79 -19.30 0.62
CA GLY A 162 -6.08 -18.02 1.25
C GLY A 162 -7.56 -17.68 1.17
N LEU A 163 -8.12 -17.71 -0.02
CA LEU A 163 -9.53 -17.42 -0.24
C LEU A 163 -10.44 -18.46 0.39
N LYS A 164 -10.08 -19.75 0.34
CA LYS A 164 -10.79 -20.79 1.10
C LYS A 164 -10.78 -20.50 2.60
N LYS A 165 -9.67 -20.00 3.15
CA LYS A 165 -9.58 -19.65 4.58
C LYS A 165 -10.44 -18.44 4.90
N HIS A 166 -10.47 -17.43 4.03
CA HIS A 166 -11.34 -16.25 4.18
C HIS A 166 -12.82 -16.64 4.21
N SER A 167 -13.28 -17.40 3.20
CA SER A 167 -14.67 -17.86 3.14
C SER A 167 -15.06 -18.73 4.34
N GLN A 168 -14.12 -19.52 4.88
CA GLN A 168 -14.36 -20.25 6.13
C GLN A 168 -14.46 -19.34 7.36
N MET A 169 -13.76 -18.19 7.39
CA MET A 169 -13.86 -17.21 8.46
C MET A 169 -15.23 -16.51 8.43
N GLU A 170 -15.68 -16.08 7.25
CA GLU A 170 -17.01 -15.50 7.04
C GLU A 170 -18.12 -16.46 7.49
N LYS A 171 -18.10 -17.72 7.03
CA LYS A 171 -19.09 -18.73 7.42
C LYS A 171 -19.14 -19.00 8.93
N ARG A 172 -18.04 -18.72 9.63
CA ARG A 172 -17.92 -18.89 11.08
C ARG A 172 -18.13 -17.58 11.83
N ASN A 173 -18.50 -16.50 11.15
CA ASN A 173 -18.67 -15.15 11.70
C ASN A 173 -17.43 -14.70 12.50
N LEU A 174 -16.23 -15.05 12.02
CA LEU A 174 -14.99 -14.58 12.63
C LEU A 174 -14.69 -13.17 12.17
N GLU A 175 -14.37 -12.28 13.11
CA GLU A 175 -14.09 -10.88 12.82
C GLU A 175 -12.88 -10.72 11.88
N VAL A 176 -13.10 -10.04 10.76
CA VAL A 176 -12.09 -9.55 9.83
C VAL A 176 -12.01 -8.04 9.97
N LEU A 177 -10.80 -7.48 9.96
CA LEU A 177 -10.65 -6.03 10.07
C LEU A 177 -11.10 -5.37 8.77
N VAL A 178 -11.81 -4.25 8.89
CA VAL A 178 -12.31 -3.50 7.75
C VAL A 178 -11.51 -2.21 7.57
N LEU A 179 -11.06 -1.95 6.35
CA LEU A 179 -10.55 -0.67 5.89
C LEU A 179 -11.70 0.08 5.21
N SER A 180 -12.45 0.81 6.01
CA SER A 180 -13.64 1.52 5.59
C SER A 180 -13.33 2.92 5.00
N PRO A 181 -14.25 3.51 4.23
CA PRO A 181 -14.01 4.77 3.53
C PRO A 181 -13.54 5.93 4.44
N GLU A 182 -14.03 5.99 5.68
CA GLU A 182 -13.70 7.03 6.66
C GLU A 182 -12.27 6.94 7.21
N LEU A 183 -11.56 5.83 6.99
CA LEU A 183 -10.16 5.64 7.41
C LEU A 183 -9.15 6.25 6.44
N THR A 184 -9.60 7.12 5.52
CA THR A 184 -8.72 7.87 4.63
C THR A 184 -7.73 8.75 5.42
N VAL A 185 -6.55 8.95 4.83
CA VAL A 185 -5.51 9.84 5.33
C VAL A 185 -5.15 10.90 4.28
N THR A 186 -4.62 12.01 4.74
CA THR A 186 -4.06 13.09 3.91
C THR A 186 -2.56 12.87 3.69
N LYS A 187 -1.96 13.57 2.72
CA LYS A 187 -0.50 13.50 2.52
C LYS A 187 0.26 14.04 3.72
N GLU A 188 -0.28 15.06 4.37
CA GLU A 188 0.27 15.66 5.58
C GLU A 188 0.30 14.67 6.74
N ASP A 189 -0.68 13.76 6.82
CA ASP A 189 -0.70 12.68 7.81
C ASP A 189 0.46 11.70 7.64
N LEU A 190 0.97 11.54 6.41
CA LEU A 190 2.04 10.60 6.06
C LEU A 190 3.45 11.18 6.28
N ILE A 191 3.61 12.50 6.42
CA ILE A 191 4.92 13.16 6.48
C ILE A 191 5.38 13.34 7.94
N PHE A 192 6.67 13.05 8.19
CA PHE A 192 7.30 13.32 9.48
C PHE A 192 7.68 14.80 9.60
N VAL A 193 6.93 15.57 10.39
CA VAL A 193 7.31 16.95 10.74
C VAL A 193 8.20 16.96 11.99
N LYS A 194 9.47 17.39 11.84
CA LYS A 194 10.36 17.62 12.98
C LYS A 194 9.89 18.87 13.72
N LYS A 195 9.22 18.72 14.87
CA LYS A 195 8.95 19.86 15.77
C LYS A 195 10.28 20.55 16.11
N LYS A 196 10.43 21.83 15.75
CA LYS A 196 11.48 22.68 16.30
C LYS A 196 11.28 22.68 17.82
N ARG A 197 12.32 22.30 18.57
CA ARG A 197 12.35 22.57 20.01
C ARG A 197 12.37 24.09 20.16
N LYS A 198 11.34 24.64 20.80
CA LYS A 198 11.40 26.00 21.34
C LYS A 198 12.39 25.99 22.50
#